data_AF-A0A0V1CKM3-F1
#
_entry.id   AF-A0A0V1CKM3-F1
#
_cell.length_a   1.000
_cell.length_b   1.000
_cell.length_c   1.000
_cell.angle_alpha   90.00
_cell.angle_beta   90.00
_cell.angle_gamma   90.00
#
_symmetry.space_group_name_H-M   'P 1'
#
loop_
_entity.id
_entity.type
_entity.pdbx_description
1 polymer ?
#
loop_
_entity_poly.entity_id
_entity_poly.type
_entity_poly.pdbx_seq_one_letter_code
_entity_poly.pdbx_strand_id
1 'polypeptide(L)'
;LMQWNLKCAKLQKIQESLDSEIHELTASLFQEAYRIVTEADSKRLYSEKLLTEAKGTVEMLQEEIKALKLLMGKNEVKVSPSRSLQEFSPSKIFKKPTLFEGKNGGPFCFLNTNKKSPSVVTRSVSEHDPLVDHDHPSLEIDPICHQEFTIWLENHDLTDIEHPFLKRIYNEDIYPCLNFTNTKVIN
;
A
#
# COMPACT_ATOMS: atom_id res chain seq x y z
N LEU A 1 40.81 27.52 56.15
CA LEU A 1 39.46 28.06 55.86
C LEU A 1 39.23 28.31 54.37
N MET A 2 40.05 29.14 53.69
CA MET A 2 39.82 29.55 52.28
C MET A 2 39.79 28.39 51.26
N GLN A 3 40.71 27.42 51.37
CA GLN A 3 40.74 26.24 50.48
C GLN A 3 39.49 25.36 50.62
N TRP A 4 38.97 25.21 51.84
CA TRP A 4 37.78 24.42 52.10
C TRP A 4 36.53 25.10 51.49
N ASN A 5 36.39 26.42 51.67
CA ASN A 5 35.31 27.19 51.02
C ASN A 5 35.33 27.05 49.49
N LEU A 6 36.53 27.08 48.88
CA LEU A 6 36.67 26.90 47.45
C LEU A 6 36.25 25.48 46.99
N LYS A 7 36.59 24.45 47.77
CA LYS A 7 36.15 23.07 47.49
C LYS A 7 34.63 22.93 47.62
N CYS A 8 34.03 23.51 48.65
CA CYS A 8 32.57 23.52 48.84
C CYS A 8 31.88 24.23 47.68
N ALA A 9 32.36 25.40 47.26
CA ALA A 9 31.81 26.13 46.12
C ALA A 9 31.89 25.34 44.81
N LYS A 10 33.00 24.60 44.58
CA LYS A 10 33.13 23.72 43.41
C LYS A 10 32.13 22.56 43.44
N LEU A 11 31.97 21.91 44.59
CA LEU A 11 31.02 20.81 44.75
C LEU A 11 29.57 21.29 44.59
N GLN A 12 29.24 22.45 45.14
CA GLN A 12 27.92 23.06 44.97
C GLN A 12 27.63 23.33 43.49
N LYS A 13 28.58 23.88 42.74
CA LYS A 13 28.38 24.12 41.30
C LYS A 13 28.18 22.82 40.51
N ILE A 14 28.92 21.76 40.87
CA ILE A 14 28.75 20.44 40.25
C ILE A 14 27.36 19.89 40.56
N GLN A 15 26.92 20.01 41.81
CA GLN A 15 25.59 19.59 42.23
C GLN A 15 24.50 20.33 41.46
N GLU A 16 24.56 21.66 41.40
CA GLU A 16 23.58 22.48 40.67
C GLU A 16 23.53 22.11 39.18
N SER A 17 24.68 21.83 38.55
CA SER A 17 24.75 21.35 37.15
C SER A 17 24.04 20.01 36.99
N LEU A 18 24.37 19.03 37.84
CA LEU A 18 23.79 17.69 37.77
C LEU A 18 22.29 17.72 38.07
N ASP A 19 21.84 18.52 39.03
CA ASP A 19 20.41 18.67 39.34
C ASP A 19 19.65 19.25 38.15
N SER A 20 20.24 20.21 37.42
CA SER A 20 19.66 20.75 36.18
C SER A 20 19.58 19.70 35.08
N GLU A 21 20.67 18.96 34.83
CA GLU A 21 20.71 17.90 33.81
C GLU A 21 19.71 16.78 34.12
N ILE A 22 19.60 16.37 35.38
CA ILE A 22 18.63 15.37 35.83
C ILE A 22 17.20 15.89 35.60
N HIS A 23 16.94 17.15 35.91
CA HIS A 23 15.62 17.75 35.71
C HIS A 23 15.24 17.78 34.23
N GLU A 24 16.15 18.23 33.36
CA GLU A 24 15.93 18.28 31.91
C GLU A 24 15.73 16.89 31.30
N LEU A 25 16.54 15.91 31.70
CA LEU A 25 16.39 14.52 31.25
C LEU A 25 15.05 13.95 31.72
N THR A 26 14.68 14.18 32.97
CA THR A 26 13.41 13.71 33.54
C THR A 26 12.22 14.31 32.80
N ALA A 27 12.27 15.61 32.50
CA ALA A 27 11.25 16.28 31.70
C ALA A 27 11.15 15.69 30.29
N SER A 28 12.30 15.44 29.64
CA SER A 28 12.37 14.84 28.31
C SER A 28 11.79 13.43 28.28
N LEU A 29 12.07 12.61 29.30
CA LEU A 29 11.51 11.26 29.43
C LEU A 29 9.99 11.26 29.60
N PHE A 30 9.44 12.17 30.42
CA PHE A 30 7.99 12.28 30.57
C PHE A 30 7.30 12.75 29.29
N GLN A 31 7.89 13.72 28.59
CA GLN A 31 7.37 14.18 27.31
C GLN A 31 7.37 13.05 26.27
N GLU A 32 8.44 12.28 26.21
CA GLU A 32 8.56 11.17 25.27
C GLU A 32 7.59 10.03 25.61
N ALA A 33 7.45 9.68 26.89
CA ALA A 33 6.45 8.70 27.32
C ALA A 33 5.04 9.14 26.95
N TYR A 34 4.69 10.41 27.18
CA TYR A 34 3.38 10.95 26.80
C TYR A 34 3.16 10.93 25.28
N ARG A 35 4.19 11.28 24.51
CA ARG A 35 4.16 11.24 23.04
C ARG A 35 3.86 9.83 22.52
N ILE A 36 4.58 8.82 23.03
CA ILE A 36 4.41 7.41 22.63
C ILE A 36 2.99 6.92 22.94
N VAL A 37 2.49 7.20 24.14
CA VAL A 37 1.14 6.79 24.58
C VAL A 37 0.08 7.44 23.70
N THR A 38 0.16 8.75 23.49
CA THR A 38 -0.80 9.50 22.66
C THR A 38 -0.79 9.02 21.20
N GLU A 39 0.40 8.76 20.65
CA GLU A 39 0.54 8.23 19.29
C GLU A 39 -0.09 6.83 19.17
N ALA A 40 0.12 5.96 20.15
CA ALA A 40 -0.49 4.64 20.18
C ALA A 40 -2.02 4.71 20.29
N ASP A 41 -2.55 5.60 21.14
CA ASP A 41 -3.99 5.83 21.27
C ASP A 41 -4.61 6.37 19.97
N SER A 42 -3.95 7.32 19.30
CA SER A 42 -4.40 7.84 18.02
C SER A 42 -4.48 6.74 16.95
N LYS A 43 -3.44 5.90 16.85
CA LYS A 43 -3.42 4.74 15.94
C LYS A 43 -4.51 3.72 16.26
N ARG A 44 -4.73 3.43 17.54
CA ARG A 44 -5.78 2.52 18.00
C ARG A 44 -7.17 3.04 17.63
N LEU A 45 -7.46 4.31 17.93
CA LEU A 45 -8.74 4.94 17.61
C LEU A 45 -9.03 4.94 16.10
N TYR A 46 -8.03 5.24 15.28
CA TYR A 46 -8.17 5.18 13.83
C TYR A 46 -8.49 3.76 13.34
N SER A 47 -7.79 2.75 13.87
CA SER A 47 -7.99 1.35 13.50
C SER A 47 -9.36 0.82 13.98
N GLU A 48 -9.79 1.20 15.18
CA GLU A 48 -11.12 0.86 15.71
C GLU A 48 -12.23 1.47 14.84
N LYS A 49 -12.06 2.71 14.40
CA LYS A 49 -13.00 3.36 13.48
C LYS A 49 -13.12 2.58 12.16
N LEU A 50 -12.01 2.29 11.49
CA LEU A 50 -12.03 1.50 10.25
C LEU A 50 -12.65 0.12 10.46
N LEU A 51 -12.35 -0.53 11.58
CA LEU A 51 -12.95 -1.82 11.92
C LEU A 51 -14.47 -1.71 12.08
N THR A 52 -14.98 -0.64 12.70
CA THR A 52 -16.44 -0.45 12.82
C THR A 52 -17.11 -0.19 11.48
N GLU A 53 -16.47 0.57 10.58
CA GLU A 53 -17.00 0.85 9.24
C GLU A 53 -17.03 -0.43 8.40
N ALA A 54 -15.94 -1.20 8.38
CA ALA A 54 -15.86 -2.49 7.68
C ALA A 54 -16.85 -3.52 8.24
N LYS A 55 -17.07 -3.55 9.56
CA LYS A 55 -18.12 -4.41 10.15
C LYS A 55 -19.51 -4.01 9.66
N GLY A 56 -19.79 -2.71 9.58
CA GLY A 56 -21.07 -2.21 9.08
C GLY A 56 -21.31 -2.55 7.59
N THR A 57 -20.28 -2.50 6.75
CA THR A 57 -20.42 -2.92 5.34
C THR A 57 -20.68 -4.42 5.22
N VAL A 58 -20.01 -5.24 6.01
CA VAL A 58 -20.25 -6.70 6.05
C VAL A 58 -21.69 -7.00 6.49
N GLU A 59 -22.19 -6.36 7.55
CA GLU A 59 -23.56 -6.55 8.02
C GLU A 59 -24.59 -6.17 6.94
N MET A 60 -24.39 -5.03 6.26
CA MET A 60 -25.25 -4.61 5.15
C MET A 60 -25.27 -5.65 4.03
N LEU A 61 -24.09 -6.09 3.56
CA LEU A 61 -23.98 -7.07 2.49
C LEU A 61 -24.57 -8.42 2.89
N GLN A 62 -24.43 -8.83 4.16
CA GLN A 62 -25.06 -10.05 4.66
C GLN A 62 -26.59 -9.97 4.61
N GLU A 63 -27.17 -8.83 5.00
CA GLU A 63 -28.62 -8.61 4.88
C GLU A 63 -29.08 -8.54 3.42
N GLU A 64 -28.28 -7.97 2.52
CA GLU A 64 -28.54 -8.00 1.08
C GLU A 64 -28.55 -9.43 0.53
N ILE A 65 -27.51 -10.22 0.82
CA ILE A 65 -27.43 -11.64 0.41
C ILE A 65 -28.63 -12.43 0.93
N LYS A 66 -29.03 -12.19 2.17
CA LYS A 66 -30.18 -12.84 2.79
C LYS A 66 -31.48 -12.45 2.09
N ALA A 67 -31.67 -11.17 1.74
CA ALA A 67 -32.82 -10.72 0.97
C ALA A 67 -32.85 -11.33 -0.44
N LEU A 68 -31.71 -11.38 -1.13
CA LEU A 68 -31.56 -12.02 -2.45
C LEU A 68 -31.87 -13.52 -2.39
N LYS A 69 -31.35 -14.24 -1.37
CA LYS A 69 -31.67 -15.66 -1.13
C LYS A 69 -33.17 -15.88 -0.91
N LEU A 70 -33.85 -14.99 -0.17
CA LEU A 70 -35.29 -15.08 0.05
C LEU A 70 -36.08 -14.88 -1.25
N LEU A 71 -35.68 -13.92 -2.10
CA LEU A 71 -36.31 -13.70 -3.41
C LEU A 71 -36.11 -14.90 -4.34
N MET A 72 -34.91 -15.46 -4.38
CA MET A 72 -34.61 -16.66 -5.17
C MET A 72 -35.44 -17.86 -4.69
N GLY A 73 -35.48 -18.13 -3.38
CA GLY A 73 -36.27 -19.23 -2.82
C GLY A 73 -37.79 -19.05 -2.99
N LYS A 74 -38.30 -17.82 -3.03
CA LYS A 74 -39.71 -17.54 -3.36
C LYS A 74 -40.06 -17.81 -4.82
N ASN A 75 -39.09 -17.73 -5.73
CA ASN A 75 -39.30 -17.98 -7.16
C ASN A 75 -39.33 -19.48 -7.53
N GLU A 76 -38.93 -20.39 -6.63
CA GLU A 76 -38.90 -21.84 -6.92
C GLU A 76 -40.25 -22.57 -6.77
N VAL A 77 -41.35 -21.91 -6.40
CA VAL A 77 -42.69 -22.54 -6.40
C VAL A 77 -43.73 -21.59 -6.96
N LYS A 78 -43.89 -21.62 -8.30
CA LYS A 78 -45.14 -21.86 -9.06
C LYS A 78 -44.83 -21.71 -10.55
N VAL A 79 -44.31 -22.76 -11.17
CA VAL A 79 -44.33 -22.88 -12.64
C VAL A 79 -45.79 -23.15 -13.05
N SER A 80 -46.54 -22.08 -13.31
CA SER A 80 -47.70 -22.12 -14.20
C SER A 80 -47.20 -21.82 -15.61
N PRO A 81 -47.47 -22.66 -16.63
CA PRO A 81 -47.03 -22.40 -17.99
C PRO A 81 -47.82 -21.23 -18.57
N SER A 82 -47.15 -20.42 -19.40
CA SER A 82 -47.70 -19.33 -20.21
C SER A 82 -47.73 -17.94 -19.57
N ARG A 83 -46.69 -17.16 -19.85
CA ARG A 83 -46.80 -15.91 -20.63
C ARG A 83 -45.42 -15.45 -21.08
N SER A 84 -45.27 -15.37 -22.40
CA SER A 84 -44.14 -14.77 -23.13
C SER A 84 -43.75 -13.40 -22.58
N LEU A 85 -42.48 -13.22 -22.21
CA LEU A 85 -41.89 -11.89 -21.99
C LEU A 85 -40.67 -11.73 -22.90
N GLN A 86 -40.99 -11.23 -24.10
CA GLN A 86 -40.31 -10.16 -24.84
C GLN A 86 -38.88 -9.83 -24.42
N GLU A 87 -37.93 -10.11 -25.33
CA GLU A 87 -36.56 -9.61 -25.34
C GLU A 87 -36.50 -8.11 -25.07
N PHE A 88 -35.71 -7.71 -24.07
CA PHE A 88 -35.18 -6.36 -23.98
C PHE A 88 -33.65 -6.46 -23.90
N SER A 89 -33.01 -6.15 -25.03
CA SER A 89 -31.56 -6.06 -25.18
C SER A 89 -31.02 -4.81 -24.45
N PRO A 90 -29.98 -4.90 -23.60
CA PRO A 90 -29.43 -3.76 -22.89
C PRO A 90 -28.35 -3.09 -23.75
N SER A 91 -28.78 -2.27 -24.71
CA SER A 91 -27.86 -1.36 -25.42
C SER A 91 -28.34 0.07 -25.21
N LYS A 92 -27.62 0.81 -24.36
CA LYS A 92 -27.51 2.30 -24.28
C LYS A 92 -27.53 2.81 -22.83
N ILE A 93 -26.45 2.63 -22.07
CA ILE A 93 -26.08 3.57 -20.99
C ILE A 93 -24.56 3.66 -20.93
N PHE A 94 -23.92 4.27 -21.92
CA PHE A 94 -22.66 5.00 -21.72
C PHE A 94 -22.48 5.97 -22.89
N LYS A 95 -22.75 7.25 -22.62
CA LYS A 95 -22.27 8.37 -23.41
C LYS A 95 -21.65 9.35 -22.42
N LYS A 96 -20.34 9.60 -22.52
CA LYS A 96 -19.83 10.84 -23.14
C LYS A 96 -18.28 10.87 -23.20
N PRO A 97 -17.71 11.76 -24.04
CA PRO A 97 -16.40 11.64 -24.69
C PRO A 97 -15.39 12.68 -24.17
N THR A 98 -14.10 12.57 -24.53
CA THR A 98 -13.39 13.44 -25.50
C THR A 98 -11.87 13.21 -25.49
N LEU A 99 -11.33 13.08 -26.71
CA LEU A 99 -9.99 13.44 -27.20
C LEU A 99 -9.03 14.18 -26.25
N PHE A 100 -7.82 13.64 -26.14
CA PHE A 100 -6.61 14.43 -26.44
C PHE A 100 -5.59 13.56 -27.19
N GLU A 101 -5.20 14.09 -28.35
CA GLU A 101 -4.16 13.63 -29.24
C GLU A 101 -2.83 14.24 -28.79
N GLY A 102 -1.76 13.44 -28.65
CA GLY A 102 -0.45 14.01 -28.39
C GLY A 102 0.65 13.06 -27.88
N LYS A 103 1.47 12.60 -28.82
CA LYS A 103 2.93 12.40 -28.73
C LYS A 103 3.50 11.33 -27.77
N ASN A 104 4.01 10.26 -28.39
CA ASN A 104 5.34 9.66 -28.19
C ASN A 104 5.99 9.89 -26.81
N GLY A 105 5.63 9.04 -25.85
CA GLY A 105 6.41 8.78 -24.64
C GLY A 105 6.35 7.28 -24.38
N GLY A 106 7.51 6.60 -24.40
CA GLY A 106 7.59 5.16 -24.19
C GLY A 106 6.97 4.76 -22.84
N PRO A 107 6.34 3.58 -22.74
CA PRO A 107 5.74 3.13 -21.51
C PRO A 107 6.85 2.55 -20.64
N PHE A 108 7.37 3.32 -19.70
CA PHE A 108 7.71 2.92 -18.33
C PHE A 108 8.58 4.01 -17.66
N CYS A 109 7.98 4.79 -16.75
CA CYS A 109 8.66 5.66 -15.81
C CYS A 109 8.91 4.93 -14.48
N PHE A 110 9.52 3.74 -14.49
CA PHE A 110 9.62 2.89 -13.30
C PHE A 110 10.97 2.91 -12.57
N LEU A 111 11.88 3.80 -12.92
CA LEU A 111 13.16 3.94 -12.21
C LEU A 111 13.54 5.40 -12.00
N ASN A 112 12.76 6.14 -11.21
CA ASN A 112 13.33 7.28 -10.50
C ASN A 112 14.12 6.75 -9.30
N THR A 113 15.43 6.62 -9.49
CA THR A 113 16.40 6.31 -8.44
C THR A 113 16.48 7.49 -7.46
N ASN A 114 15.58 7.56 -6.49
CA ASN A 114 15.83 8.30 -5.26
C ASN A 114 16.13 7.32 -4.14
N LYS A 115 17.38 7.40 -3.69
CA LYS A 115 17.97 6.54 -2.67
C LYS A 115 17.16 6.63 -1.38
N LYS A 116 16.55 5.52 -0.98
CA LYS A 116 16.33 5.02 0.39
C LYS A 116 15.50 3.75 0.29
N SER A 117 16.12 2.60 0.58
CA SER A 117 15.42 1.33 0.77
C SER A 117 14.32 1.47 1.83
N PRO A 118 13.21 0.72 1.68
CA PRO A 118 12.95 -0.26 2.73
C PRO A 118 12.51 -1.63 2.19
N SER A 119 13.01 -2.63 2.90
CA SER A 119 12.55 -4.01 3.07
C SER A 119 11.25 -4.43 2.40
N VAL A 120 11.34 -5.56 1.70
CA VAL A 120 10.22 -6.46 1.36
C VAL A 120 9.34 -6.68 2.59
N VAL A 121 8.11 -6.19 2.53
CA VAL A 121 6.97 -6.68 3.32
C VAL A 121 5.91 -7.06 2.30
N THR A 122 5.68 -8.35 2.16
CA THR A 122 4.55 -8.94 1.46
C THR A 122 3.26 -8.36 2.04
N ARG A 123 2.62 -7.45 1.30
CA ARG A 123 1.32 -6.90 1.66
C ARG A 123 0.28 -7.58 0.77
N SER A 124 -0.36 -8.60 1.35
CA SER A 124 -1.51 -9.29 0.78
C SER A 124 -2.61 -8.28 0.47
N VAL A 125 -3.13 -8.36 -0.75
CA VAL A 125 -4.25 -7.58 -1.27
C VAL A 125 -5.52 -7.95 -0.49
N SER A 126 -6.20 -6.95 0.10
CA SER A 126 -7.64 -6.97 0.37
C SER A 126 -8.11 -5.53 0.68
N GLU A 127 -8.57 -4.87 -0.37
CA GLU A 127 -9.81 -4.09 -0.48
C GLU A 127 -10.11 -2.90 0.46
N HIS A 128 -9.90 -1.72 -0.13
CA HIS A 128 -10.76 -0.52 -0.19
C HIS A 128 -11.14 0.26 1.08
N ASP A 129 -10.45 1.40 1.24
CA ASP A 129 -10.89 2.62 1.95
C ASP A 129 -10.90 3.79 0.91
N PRO A 130 -11.95 4.62 0.80
CA PRO A 130 -11.98 5.74 -0.15
C PRO A 130 -11.35 6.99 0.46
N LEU A 131 -10.02 7.01 0.54
CA LEU A 131 -9.25 8.25 0.59
C LEU A 131 -8.30 8.24 -0.59
N VAL A 132 -8.75 8.87 -1.67
CA VAL A 132 -7.92 9.16 -2.85
C VAL A 132 -6.88 10.18 -2.41
N ASP A 133 -5.72 9.68 -1.98
CA ASP A 133 -4.48 10.42 -1.99
C ASP A 133 -4.16 10.74 -3.46
N HIS A 134 -4.45 11.97 -3.88
CA HIS A 134 -4.33 12.41 -5.26
C HIS A 134 -2.88 12.66 -5.72
N ASP A 135 -1.87 12.39 -4.88
CA ASP A 135 -0.45 12.54 -5.22
C ASP A 135 0.35 11.24 -5.21
N HIS A 136 -0.25 10.10 -4.87
CA HIS A 136 0.31 8.80 -5.19
C HIS A 136 -0.25 8.37 -6.55
N PRO A 137 0.57 8.10 -7.60
CA PRO A 137 0.06 7.36 -8.73
C PRO A 137 -0.48 6.07 -8.14
N SER A 138 -1.80 5.87 -8.23
CA SER A 138 -2.41 4.57 -8.00
C SER A 138 -1.51 3.57 -8.68
N LEU A 139 -0.91 2.65 -7.91
CA LEU A 139 0.07 1.71 -8.43
C LEU A 139 -0.69 0.77 -9.36
N GLU A 140 -0.88 1.20 -10.60
CA GLU A 140 -1.60 0.46 -11.61
C GLU A 140 -0.68 -0.68 -12.03
N ILE A 141 -0.98 -1.87 -11.50
CA ILE A 141 -0.25 -3.07 -11.83
C ILE A 141 -0.84 -3.59 -13.13
N ASP A 142 0.01 -3.78 -14.15
CA ASP A 142 -0.40 -4.42 -15.40
C ASP A 142 -0.92 -5.84 -15.09
N PRO A 143 -2.20 -6.14 -15.39
CA PRO A 143 -2.80 -7.44 -15.10
C PRO A 143 -2.10 -8.58 -15.86
N ILE A 144 -1.52 -8.31 -17.04
CA ILE A 144 -0.82 -9.33 -17.85
C ILE A 144 0.50 -9.69 -17.17
N CYS A 145 1.31 -8.69 -16.83
CA CYS A 145 2.55 -8.90 -16.10
C CYS A 145 2.33 -9.57 -14.74
N HIS A 146 1.29 -9.18 -14.00
CA HIS A 146 0.97 -9.79 -12.72
C HIS A 146 0.55 -11.26 -12.84
N GLN A 147 -0.24 -11.59 -13.87
CA GLN A 147 -0.64 -12.97 -14.12
C GLN A 147 0.57 -13.85 -14.44
N GLU A 148 1.46 -13.39 -15.31
CA GLU A 148 2.69 -14.12 -15.65
C GLU A 148 3.61 -14.30 -14.44
N PHE A 149 3.75 -13.27 -13.59
CA PHE A 149 4.48 -13.37 -12.32
C PHE A 149 3.87 -14.44 -11.40
N THR A 150 2.55 -14.45 -11.28
CA THR A 150 1.85 -15.40 -10.39
C THR A 150 2.05 -16.85 -10.85
N ILE A 151 1.99 -17.10 -12.16
CA ILE A 151 2.27 -18.43 -12.75
C ILE A 151 3.74 -18.83 -12.53
N TRP A 152 4.67 -17.91 -12.73
CA TRP A 152 6.08 -18.14 -12.44
C TRP A 152 6.32 -18.47 -10.95
N LEU A 153 5.65 -17.74 -10.06
CA LEU A 153 5.75 -17.89 -8.60
C LEU A 153 5.26 -19.25 -8.10
N GLU A 154 4.45 -19.99 -8.85
CA GLU A 154 4.08 -21.34 -8.42
C GLU A 154 5.27 -22.31 -8.47
N ASN A 155 6.18 -22.13 -9.44
CA ASN A 155 7.30 -23.04 -9.67
C ASN A 155 8.66 -22.46 -9.23
N HIS A 156 8.77 -21.13 -9.12
CA HIS A 156 9.99 -20.40 -8.77
C HIS A 156 11.22 -20.78 -9.63
N ASP A 157 11.00 -21.29 -10.83
CA ASP A 157 12.09 -21.75 -11.69
C ASP A 157 12.71 -20.56 -12.42
N LEU A 158 13.99 -20.30 -12.15
CA LEU A 158 14.78 -19.25 -12.79
C LEU A 158 15.51 -19.74 -14.04
N THR A 159 15.47 -21.04 -14.32
CA THR A 159 16.18 -21.67 -15.45
C THR A 159 15.38 -21.66 -16.74
N ASP A 160 14.05 -21.57 -16.66
CA ASP A 160 13.17 -21.46 -17.83
C ASP A 160 13.09 -20.01 -18.35
N ILE A 161 14.10 -19.62 -19.11
CA ILE A 161 14.20 -18.28 -19.73
C ILE A 161 13.08 -18.04 -20.77
N GLU A 162 12.43 -19.10 -21.26
CA GLU A 162 11.30 -18.98 -22.19
C GLU A 162 9.97 -18.69 -21.48
N HIS A 163 9.93 -18.77 -20.14
CA HIS A 163 8.76 -18.37 -19.36
C HIS A 163 8.40 -16.90 -19.65
N PRO A 164 7.12 -16.58 -19.94
CA PRO A 164 6.71 -15.23 -20.35
C PRO A 164 7.21 -14.11 -19.43
N PHE A 165 7.11 -14.32 -18.11
CA PHE A 165 7.61 -13.37 -17.10
C PHE A 165 9.11 -13.10 -17.20
N LEU A 166 9.94 -14.16 -17.24
CA LEU A 166 11.39 -14.02 -17.32
C LEU A 166 11.82 -13.45 -18.67
N LYS A 167 11.19 -13.89 -19.76
CA LYS A 167 11.41 -13.34 -21.11
C LYS A 167 11.14 -11.84 -21.17
N ARG A 168 10.11 -11.35 -20.47
CA ARG A 168 9.82 -9.91 -20.34
C ARG A 168 10.96 -9.19 -19.61
N ILE A 169 11.36 -9.66 -18.43
CA ILE A 169 12.47 -9.08 -17.65
C ILE A 169 13.77 -9.03 -18.48
N TYR A 170 14.11 -10.12 -19.16
CA TYR A 170 15.33 -10.17 -19.97
C TYR A 170 15.29 -9.16 -21.12
N ASN A 171 14.17 -9.07 -21.84
CA ASN A 171 14.04 -8.19 -23.00
C ASN A 171 13.90 -6.70 -22.64
N GLU A 172 13.21 -6.40 -21.54
CA GLU A 172 12.84 -5.03 -21.20
C GLU A 172 13.80 -4.39 -20.20
N ASP A 173 14.36 -5.17 -19.28
CA ASP A 173 15.20 -4.64 -18.19
C ASP A 173 16.68 -5.03 -18.34
N ILE A 174 16.97 -6.27 -18.75
CA ILE A 174 18.36 -6.77 -18.74
C ILE A 174 19.09 -6.43 -20.04
N TYR A 175 18.61 -6.90 -21.20
CA TYR A 175 19.29 -6.70 -22.49
C TYR A 175 19.50 -5.23 -22.86
N PRO A 176 18.58 -4.30 -22.59
CA PRO A 176 18.82 -2.88 -22.86
C PRO A 176 20.00 -2.31 -22.05
N CYS A 177 20.22 -2.81 -20.84
CA CYS A 177 21.37 -2.44 -20.01
C CYS A 177 22.70 -3.10 -20.45
N LEU A 178 22.63 -4.15 -21.26
CA LEU A 178 23.80 -4.87 -21.77
C LEU A 178 24.20 -4.45 -23.20
N ASN A 179 23.43 -3.57 -23.84
CA ASN A 179 23.73 -3.05 -25.16
C ASN A 179 24.69 -1.85 -25.08
N PHE A 180 25.98 -2.13 -24.86
CA PHE A 180 27.01 -1.10 -24.83
C PHE A 180 27.43 -0.71 -26.25
N THR A 181 27.43 0.59 -26.55
CA THR A 181 27.93 1.14 -27.81
C THR A 181 29.44 0.98 -28.01
N ASN A 182 30.18 0.66 -26.93
CA ASN A 182 31.60 0.39 -26.98
C ASN A 182 31.86 -1.09 -27.28
N THR A 183 32.01 -1.43 -28.55
CA THR A 183 32.42 -2.78 -29.01
C THR A 183 33.93 -3.03 -28.88
N LYS A 184 34.71 -2.05 -28.37
CA LYS A 184 36.17 -2.16 -28.21
C LYS A 184 36.53 -2.62 -26.80
N VAL A 185 36.09 -3.82 -26.44
CA VAL A 185 36.78 -4.62 -25.42
C VAL A 185 36.79 -6.08 -25.87
N ILE A 186 37.48 -6.33 -26.98
CA ILE A 186 38.01 -7.65 -27.31
C ILE A 186 39.46 -7.40 -27.71
N ASN A 187 40.38 -7.86 -26.87
CA ASN A 187 41.80 -8.00 -27.21
C ASN A 187 41.97 -9.03 -28.33
#